data_AF-G1VMN2-F1
#
_entry.id   AF-G1VMN2-F1
#
_cell.length_a   1.000
_cell.length_b   1.000
_cell.length_c   1.000
_cell.angle_alpha   90.00
_cell.angle_beta   90.00
_cell.angle_gamma   90.00
#
_symmetry.space_group_name_H-M   'P 1'
#
loop_
_entity.id
_entity.type
_entity.pdbx_description
1 polymer ?
#
loop_
_entity_poly.entity_id
_entity_poly.type
_entity_poly.pdbx_seq_one_letter_code
_entity_poly.pdbx_strand_id
1 'polypeptide(L)'
;MRISLLSIEGKTYPLVFSLNAAEQIEDEYIPVTKMVDCLLEPEKFKKNSISLVKDIVYIMICEGIRYCTRKEIKQQDGKELILDIPDKESLYEDIGYEDSGILTEAMYSTLVKSKKKESTTK
;
A
#
# COMPACT_ATOMS: atom_id res chain seq x y z
N MET A 1 -13.19 -1.55 6.87
CA MET A 1 -12.17 -1.54 5.79
C MET A 1 -11.21 -2.69 6.11
N ARG A 2 -10.77 -3.50 5.14
CA ARG A 2 -9.85 -4.61 5.46
C ARG A 2 -8.45 -4.05 5.63
N ILE A 3 -7.78 -4.47 6.70
CA ILE A 3 -6.39 -4.12 6.98
C ILE A 3 -5.54 -5.28 6.45
N SER A 4 -4.64 -4.98 5.51
CA SER A 4 -3.53 -5.87 5.16
C SER A 4 -2.32 -5.51 5.99
N LEU A 5 -1.33 -6.40 6.03
CA LEU A 5 -0.10 -6.19 6.79
C LEU A 5 1.09 -6.21 5.84
N LEU A 6 2.02 -5.29 6.06
CA LEU A 6 3.34 -5.29 5.45
C LEU A 6 4.38 -5.24 6.55
N SER A 7 5.31 -6.19 6.54
CA SER A 7 6.43 -6.20 7.45
C SER A 7 7.68 -5.69 6.73
N ILE A 8 8.31 -4.64 7.27
CA ILE A 8 9.58 -4.07 6.80
C ILE A 8 10.48 -3.99 8.03
N GLU A 9 11.68 -4.57 7.97
CA GLU A 9 12.66 -4.55 9.07
C GLU A 9 12.08 -4.97 10.45
N GLY A 10 11.21 -5.99 10.45
CA GLY A 10 10.55 -6.48 11.67
C GLY A 10 9.43 -5.59 12.20
N LYS A 11 9.22 -4.40 11.66
CA LYS A 11 8.07 -3.52 11.94
C LYS A 11 6.89 -3.92 11.07
N THR A 12 5.69 -3.96 11.64
CA THR A 12 4.47 -4.32 10.90
C THR A 12 3.58 -3.10 10.71
N TYR A 13 3.38 -2.71 9.46
CA TYR A 13 2.55 -1.57 9.09
C TYR A 13 1.19 -2.03 8.56
N PRO A 14 0.09 -1.32 8.93
CA PRO A 14 -1.21 -1.56 8.35
C PRO A 14 -1.30 -0.96 6.95
N LEU A 15 -1.72 -1.75 5.96
CA LEU A 15 -2.04 -1.30 4.62
C LEU A 15 -3.55 -1.25 4.44
N VAL A 16 -4.03 -0.10 3.99
CA VAL A 16 -5.44 0.11 3.66
C VAL A 16 -5.55 0.81 2.32
N PHE A 17 -6.44 0.31 1.48
CA PHE A 17 -6.87 1.02 0.28
C PHE A 17 -8.25 1.65 0.53
N SER A 18 -8.27 2.97 0.68
CA SER A 18 -9.47 3.80 0.88
C SER A 18 -9.80 4.60 -0.38
N LEU A 19 -10.96 5.27 -0.42
CA LEU A 19 -11.26 6.22 -1.50
C LEU A 19 -10.25 7.38 -1.52
N ASN A 20 -9.87 7.91 -0.36
CA ASN A 20 -8.84 8.94 -0.25
C ASN A 20 -7.49 8.46 -0.82
N ALA A 21 -7.10 7.21 -0.55
CA ALA A 21 -5.90 6.62 -1.15
C ALA A 21 -6.01 6.57 -2.67
N ALA A 22 -7.17 6.16 -3.19
CA ALA A 22 -7.41 6.09 -4.63
C ALA A 22 -7.31 7.47 -5.28
N GLU A 23 -8.02 8.47 -4.75
CA GLU A 23 -7.97 9.86 -5.24
C GLU A 23 -6.55 10.40 -5.26
N GLN A 24 -5.80 10.24 -4.16
CA GLN A 24 -4.40 10.70 -4.09
C GLN A 24 -3.51 10.01 -5.13
N ILE A 25 -3.70 8.71 -5.37
CA ILE A 25 -2.91 7.96 -6.37
C ILE A 25 -3.23 8.45 -7.79
N GLU A 26 -4.50 8.71 -8.08
CA GLU A 26 -4.92 9.18 -9.40
C GLU A 26 -4.46 10.61 -9.69
N ASP A 27 -4.50 11.49 -8.69
CA ASP A 27 -4.05 12.88 -8.80
C ASP A 27 -2.54 13.00 -8.98
N GLU A 28 -1.75 12.23 -8.24
CA GLU A 28 -0.30 12.35 -8.21
C GLU A 28 0.42 11.43 -9.21
N TYR A 29 -0.16 10.26 -9.53
CA TYR A 29 0.56 9.23 -10.26
C TYR A 29 -0.15 8.76 -11.52
N ILE A 30 -1.11 7.84 -11.40
CA ILE A 30 -1.77 7.19 -12.54
C ILE A 30 -3.17 6.75 -12.15
N PRO A 31 -4.10 6.62 -13.12
CA PRO A 31 -5.39 5.99 -12.87
C PRO A 31 -5.20 4.62 -12.22
N VAL A 32 -5.96 4.31 -11.17
CA VAL A 32 -5.84 3.04 -10.44
C VAL A 32 -6.07 1.85 -11.38
N THR A 33 -6.92 2.04 -12.40
CA THR A 33 -7.19 1.06 -13.45
C THR A 33 -5.97 0.67 -14.28
N LYS A 34 -4.97 1.55 -14.39
CA LYS A 34 -3.73 1.33 -15.15
C LYS A 34 -2.54 0.94 -14.26
N MET A 35 -2.74 0.81 -12.94
CA MET A 35 -1.65 0.45 -12.02
C MET A 35 -0.97 -0.87 -12.39
N VAL A 36 -1.76 -1.91 -12.65
CA VAL A 36 -1.20 -3.24 -13.00
C VAL A 36 -0.42 -3.17 -14.31
N ASP A 37 -0.95 -2.49 -15.32
CA ASP A 37 -0.28 -2.29 -16.61
C ASP A 37 1.04 -1.54 -16.46
N CYS A 38 1.08 -0.54 -15.58
CA CYS A 38 2.30 0.22 -15.31
C CYS A 38 3.40 -0.60 -14.62
N LEU A 39 3.03 -1.65 -13.87
CA LEU A 39 4.00 -2.55 -13.23
C LEU A 39 4.55 -3.57 -14.23
N LEU A 40 3.70 -4.06 -15.12
CA LEU A 40 4.07 -5.06 -16.13
C LEU A 40 4.85 -4.43 -17.29
N GLU A 41 4.53 -3.19 -17.65
CA GLU A 41 5.08 -2.50 -18.82
C GLU A 41 5.54 -1.06 -18.50
N PRO A 42 6.47 -0.87 -17.54
CA PRO A 42 6.87 0.45 -17.06
C PRO A 42 7.37 1.39 -18.17
N GLU A 43 8.01 0.83 -19.21
CA GLU A 43 8.52 1.57 -20.36
C GLU A 43 7.40 2.34 -21.11
N LYS A 44 6.20 1.77 -21.21
CA LYS A 44 5.05 2.41 -21.87
C LYS A 44 4.59 3.66 -21.14
N PHE A 45 4.81 3.71 -19.83
CA PHE A 45 4.39 4.81 -18.96
C PHE A 45 5.53 5.79 -18.68
N LYS A 46 6.76 5.50 -19.12
CA LYS A 46 7.97 6.27 -18.83
C LYS A 46 8.12 6.55 -17.32
N LYS A 47 7.67 5.62 -16.48
CA LYS A 47 7.76 5.71 -15.01
C LYS A 47 8.68 4.62 -14.49
N ASN A 48 9.40 4.93 -13.41
CA ASN A 48 10.08 3.91 -12.63
C ASN A 48 9.02 3.14 -11.82
N SER A 49 8.73 1.90 -12.22
CA SER A 49 7.71 1.06 -11.58
C SER A 49 7.97 0.87 -10.10
N ILE A 50 9.23 0.75 -9.68
CA ILE A 50 9.56 0.54 -8.26
C ILE A 50 9.31 1.80 -7.45
N SER A 51 9.70 2.98 -7.95
CA SER A 51 9.39 4.24 -7.29
C SER A 51 7.88 4.36 -7.11
N LEU A 52 7.12 4.08 -8.18
CA LEU A 52 5.67 4.13 -8.14
C LEU A 52 5.06 3.16 -7.11
N VAL A 53 5.58 1.93 -7.01
CA VAL A 53 5.13 0.97 -5.97
C VAL A 53 5.43 1.50 -4.58
N LYS A 54 6.64 2.02 -4.33
CA LYS A 54 7.02 2.62 -3.04
C LYS A 54 6.06 3.77 -2.69
N ASP A 55 5.73 4.62 -3.66
CA ASP A 55 4.83 5.76 -3.46
C ASP A 55 3.40 5.32 -3.08
N ILE A 56 2.85 4.37 -3.84
CA ILE A 56 1.49 3.85 -3.61
C ILE A 56 1.39 3.10 -2.28
N VAL A 57 2.37 2.25 -1.97
CA VAL A 57 2.42 1.52 -0.70
C VAL A 57 2.51 2.50 0.46
N TYR A 58 3.30 3.57 0.33
CA TYR A 58 3.40 4.60 1.36
C TYR A 58 2.06 5.28 1.64
N ILE A 59 1.30 5.63 0.59
CA ILE A 59 -0.05 6.18 0.72
C ILE A 59 -0.96 5.20 1.49
N MET A 60 -0.93 3.91 1.11
CA MET A 60 -1.72 2.87 1.78
C MET A 60 -1.34 2.67 3.25
N ILE A 61 -0.06 2.82 3.59
CA ILE A 61 0.44 2.77 4.98
C ILE A 61 -0.10 3.97 5.76
N CYS A 62 0.05 5.18 5.22
CA CYS A 62 -0.45 6.40 5.87
C CYS A 62 -1.96 6.32 6.16
N GLU A 63 -2.73 5.86 5.18
CA GLU A 63 -4.17 5.64 5.35
C GLU A 63 -4.49 4.52 6.33
N GLY A 64 -3.72 3.44 6.32
CA GLY A 64 -3.84 2.34 7.28
C GLY A 64 -3.59 2.80 8.71
N ILE A 65 -2.53 3.58 8.93
CA ILE A 65 -2.17 4.17 10.22
C ILE A 65 -3.28 5.09 10.71
N ARG A 66 -3.74 6.01 9.86
CA ARG A 66 -4.84 6.94 10.20
C ARG A 66 -6.11 6.19 10.57
N TYR A 67 -6.46 5.16 9.80
CA TYR A 67 -7.62 4.33 10.06
C TYR A 67 -7.52 3.58 11.39
N CYS A 68 -6.39 2.90 11.62
CA CYS A 68 -6.17 2.12 12.84
C CYS A 68 -6.12 3.01 14.08
N THR A 69 -5.47 4.17 14.00
CA THR A 69 -5.41 5.16 15.08
C THR A 69 -6.81 5.67 15.45
N ARG A 70 -7.63 6.07 14.46
CA ARG A 70 -9.01 6.52 14.70
C ARG A 70 -9.93 5.43 15.27
N LYS A 71 -9.61 4.17 15.03
CA LYS A 71 -10.37 3.00 15.49
C LYS A 71 -9.75 2.33 16.72
N GLU A 72 -8.67 2.88 17.26
CA GLU A 72 -7.92 2.34 18.39
C GLU A 72 -7.45 0.89 18.16
N ILE A 73 -7.21 0.51 16.90
CA ILE A 73 -6.72 -0.83 16.52
C ILE A 73 -5.19 -0.83 16.65
N LYS A 74 -4.68 -1.50 17.67
CA LYS A 74 -3.23 -1.62 17.94
C LYS A 74 -2.62 -2.93 17.44
N GLN A 75 -3.46 -3.93 17.15
CA GLN A 75 -3.03 -5.26 16.72
C GLN A 75 -3.93 -5.80 15.61
N GLN A 76 -3.37 -6.59 14.70
CA GLN A 76 -4.09 -7.28 13.64
C GLN A 76 -3.40 -8.63 13.37
N ASP A 77 -4.17 -9.70 13.23
CA ASP A 77 -3.67 -11.07 13.00
C ASP A 77 -2.58 -11.50 14.00
N GLY A 78 -2.70 -11.07 15.27
CA GLY A 78 -1.74 -11.37 16.33
C GLY A 78 -0.43 -10.57 16.28
N LYS A 79 -0.29 -9.62 15.34
CA LYS A 79 0.87 -8.74 15.22
C LYS A 79 0.55 -7.33 15.74
N GLU A 80 1.51 -6.73 16.45
CA GLU A 80 1.47 -5.32 16.84
C GLU A 80 1.70 -4.42 15.63
N LEU A 81 0.92 -3.34 15.54
CA LEU A 81 0.96 -2.39 14.43
C LEU A 81 1.82 -1.19 14.80
N ILE A 82 2.68 -0.78 13.88
CA ILE A 82 3.29 0.54 13.92
C ILE A 82 2.27 1.57 13.45
N LEU A 83 1.97 2.54 14.31
CA LEU A 83 0.98 3.59 14.09
C LEU A 83 1.60 4.99 14.01
N ASP A 84 2.92 5.09 14.08
CA ASP A 84 3.64 6.32 13.76
C ASP A 84 3.85 6.40 12.26
N ILE A 85 3.52 7.55 11.65
CA ILE A 85 3.75 7.78 10.22
C ILE A 85 5.26 7.80 9.99
N PRO A 86 5.81 6.83 9.24
CA PRO A 86 7.26 6.78 9.00
C PRO A 86 7.66 7.87 7.99
N ASP A 87 8.92 8.29 8.04
CA ASP A 87 9.52 9.00 6.92
C ASP A 87 9.65 8.05 5.72
N LYS A 88 9.33 8.53 4.52
CA LYS A 88 9.24 7.70 3.31
C LYS A 88 10.60 7.23 2.83
N GLU A 89 11.61 8.09 2.87
CA GLU A 89 12.96 7.74 2.40
C GLU A 89 13.55 6.69 3.33
N SER A 90 13.43 6.92 4.64
CA SER A 90 13.89 6.00 5.69
C SER A 90 13.15 4.66 5.65
N LEU A 91 11.85 4.65 5.32
CA LEU A 91 11.04 3.42 5.27
C LEU A 91 11.53 2.42 4.20
N TYR A 92 12.16 2.92 3.14
CA TYR A 92 12.54 2.13 1.98
C TYR A 92 14.03 2.13 1.69
N GLU A 93 14.86 2.61 2.63
CA GLU A 93 16.31 2.75 2.51
C GLU A 93 16.95 1.39 2.23
N ASP A 94 16.56 0.36 3.00
CA ASP A 94 17.09 -0.99 2.88
C ASP A 94 16.35 -1.85 1.83
N ILE A 95 15.32 -1.31 1.16
CA ILE A 95 14.57 -2.05 0.13
C ILE A 95 15.18 -1.78 -1.25
N GLY A 96 16.03 -2.73 -1.66
CA GLY A 96 16.62 -2.79 -2.99
C GLY A 96 15.62 -3.16 -4.10
N TYR A 97 16.10 -3.13 -5.35
CA TYR A 97 15.30 -3.52 -6.52
C TYR A 97 14.79 -4.97 -6.40
N GLU A 98 15.64 -5.86 -5.90
CA GLU A 98 15.39 -7.31 -5.80
C GLU A 98 14.26 -7.64 -4.80
N ASP A 99 14.12 -6.84 -3.75
CA ASP A 99 13.11 -7.01 -2.70
C ASP A 99 11.79 -6.27 -2.96
N SER A 100 11.73 -5.49 -4.05
CA SER A 100 10.54 -4.73 -4.45
C SER A 100 9.32 -5.61 -4.75
N GLY A 101 9.54 -6.91 -5.00
CA GLY A 101 8.48 -7.91 -5.14
C GLY A 101 7.56 -7.98 -3.92
N ILE A 102 8.11 -7.83 -2.71
CA ILE A 102 7.35 -7.86 -1.46
C ILE A 102 6.36 -6.69 -1.40
N LEU A 103 6.81 -5.50 -1.81
CA LEU A 103 5.97 -4.29 -1.86
C LEU A 103 4.85 -4.44 -2.90
N THR A 104 5.20 -4.99 -4.06
CA THR A 104 4.25 -5.23 -5.15
C THR A 104 3.17 -6.23 -4.74
N GLU A 105 3.56 -7.34 -4.10
CA GLU A 105 2.63 -8.35 -3.60
C GLU A 105 1.72 -7.78 -2.50
N ALA A 106 2.28 -7.03 -1.54
CA ALA A 106 1.51 -6.42 -0.46
C ALA A 106 0.47 -5.41 -1.00
N MET A 107 0.88 -4.58 -1.95
CA MET A 107 -0.01 -3.65 -2.66
C MET A 107 -1.13 -4.41 -3.37
N TYR A 108 -0.80 -5.38 -4.22
CA TYR A 108 -1.78 -6.16 -4.98
C TYR A 108 -2.76 -6.91 -4.07
N SER A 109 -2.26 -7.58 -3.03
CA SER A 109 -3.06 -8.30 -2.04
C SER A 109 -4.05 -7.36 -1.34
N THR A 110 -3.62 -6.14 -1.02
CA THR A 110 -4.48 -5.10 -0.42
C THR A 110 -5.59 -4.66 -1.35
N LEU A 111 -5.28 -4.42 -2.63
CA LEU A 111 -6.27 -4.06 -3.66
C LEU A 111 -7.30 -5.20 -3.89
N VAL A 112 -6.85 -6.45 -3.94
CA VAL A 112 -7.76 -7.60 -4.10
C VAL A 112 -8.66 -7.75 -2.87
N LYS A 113 -8.11 -7.59 -1.65
CA LYS A 113 -8.88 -7.67 -0.41
C LYS A 113 -9.91 -6.53 -0.29
N SER A 114 -9.62 -5.33 -0.77
CA SER A 114 -10.57 -4.21 -0.75
C SER A 114 -11.75 -4.45 -1.70
N LYS A 115 -11.50 -4.95 -2.92
CA LYS A 115 -12.54 -5.28 -3.92
C LYS A 115 -13.52 -6.38 -3.48
N LYS A 116 -13.07 -7.37 -2.69
CA LYS A 116 -13.93 -8.50 -2.26
C LYS A 116 -15.16 -8.07 -1.44
N LYS A 117 -15.25 -6.85 -0.92
CA LYS A 117 -16.46 -6.34 -0.25
C LYS A 117 -17.50 -5.79 -1.24
N GLU A 118 -17.09 -5.20 -2.36
CA GLU A 118 -18.02 -4.66 -3.37
C GLU A 118 -18.85 -5.77 -4.03
N SER A 119 -18.29 -6.97 -4.19
CA SER A 119 -19.00 -8.10 -4.81
C SER A 119 -20.00 -8.83 -3.88
N THR A 120 -19.96 -8.60 -2.57
CA THR A 120 -20.83 -9.27 -1.58
C THR A 120 -22.08 -8.46 -1.22
N THR A 121 -22.36 -7.38 -1.94
CA THR A 121 -23.64 -6.68 -1.87
C THR A 121 -24.45 -7.04 -3.12
N LYS A 122 -25.21 -8.14 -3.03
CA LYS A 122 -26.31 -8.48 -3.94
C LYS A 122 -27.57 -8.66 -3.10
#